data_AF-A0A7K1WU54-F1
#
_entry.id   AF-A0A7K1WU54-F1
#
_cell.length_a   1.000
_cell.length_b   1.000
_cell.length_c   1.000
_cell.angle_alpha   90.00
_cell.angle_beta   90.00
_cell.angle_gamma   90.00
#
_symmetry.space_group_name_H-M   'P 1'
#
loop_
_entity.id
_entity.type
_entity.pdbx_description
1 polymer ?
#
loop_
_entity_poly.entity_id
_entity_poly.type
_entity_poly.pdbx_seq_one_letter_code
_entity_poly.pdbx_strand_id
1 'polypeptide(L)' 'MNYRDEQNKGKISPEKAQKMLKKEGMNVTVEQAEEILYFLRLIANIHIVKFIEKNKTTEKN' A
#
# COMPACT_ATOMS: atom_id res chain seq x y z
N MET A 1 -15.06 18.33 11.53
CA MET A 1 -14.37 17.61 10.44
C MET A 1 -13.24 16.80 11.05
N ASN A 2 -13.26 15.47 10.92
CA ASN A 2 -12.24 14.60 11.50
C ASN A 2 -11.09 14.46 10.49
N TYR A 3 -9.99 15.18 10.71
CA TYR A 3 -8.83 15.25 9.79
C TYR A 3 -8.21 13.88 9.43
N ARG A 4 -8.52 12.82 10.19
CA ARG A 4 -8.10 11.43 9.91
C ARG A 4 -8.80 10.82 8.69
N ASP A 5 -9.99 11.28 8.33
CA ASP A 5 -10.78 10.69 7.25
C ASP A 5 -10.29 11.13 5.85
N GLU A 6 -9.78 12.36 5.73
CA GLU A 6 -9.19 12.86 4.49
C GLU A 6 -7.85 12.19 4.15
N GLN A 7 -7.03 11.91 5.16
CA GLN A 7 -5.76 11.20 4.98
C GLN A 7 -5.92 9.72 4.59
N ASN A 8 -7.09 9.14 4.80
CA ASN A 8 -7.41 7.75 4.49
C ASN A 8 -8.25 7.58 3.21
N LYS A 9 -8.63 8.68 2.55
CA LYS A 9 -9.38 8.62 1.30
C LYS A 9 -8.57 7.91 0.22
N GLY A 10 -9.06 6.76 -0.25
CA GLY A 10 -8.39 5.92 -1.25
C GLY A 10 -7.38 4.91 -0.69
N LYS A 11 -7.09 4.92 0.62
CA LYS A 11 -6.23 3.91 1.25
C LYS A 11 -7.01 2.64 1.56
N ILE A 12 -6.32 1.51 1.50
CA ILE A 12 -6.83 0.22 2.00
C ILE A 12 -6.47 0.14 3.49
N SER A 13 -7.46 -0.12 4.35
CA SER A 13 -7.25 -0.40 5.78
C SER A 13 -6.96 -1.90 6.00
N PRO A 14 -6.39 -2.30 7.14
CA PRO A 14 -6.18 -3.72 7.47
C PRO A 14 -7.45 -4.57 7.37
N GLU A 15 -8.60 -4.07 7.84
CA GLU A 15 -9.87 -4.80 7.80
C GLU A 15 -10.37 -4.96 6.36
N LYS A 16 -10.18 -3.93 5.53
CA LYS A 16 -10.49 -4.02 4.11
C LYS A 16 -9.56 -5.01 3.40
N ALA A 17 -8.27 -5.00 3.72
CA ALA A 17 -7.31 -5.98 3.20
C ALA A 17 -7.69 -7.41 3.61
N GLN A 18 -8.04 -7.63 4.88
CA GLN A 18 -8.49 -8.94 5.36
C GLN A 18 -9.72 -9.44 4.60
N LYS A 19 -10.73 -8.57 4.39
CA LYS A 19 -11.93 -8.91 3.61
C LYS A 19 -11.61 -9.28 2.17
N MET A 20 -10.69 -8.55 1.54
CA MET A 20 -10.24 -8.84 0.17
C MET A 20 -9.49 -10.17 0.12
N LEU A 21 -8.54 -10.40 1.02
CA LEU A 21 -7.76 -11.64 1.09
C LEU A 21 -8.65 -12.88 1.35
N LYS A 22 -9.62 -12.77 2.26
CA LYS A 22 -10.61 -13.84 2.52
C LYS A 22 -11.47 -14.15 1.31
N LYS A 23 -11.87 -13.13 0.54
CA LYS A 23 -12.64 -13.31 -0.69
C LYS A 23 -11.86 -14.12 -1.75
N GLU A 24 -10.55 -13.96 -1.78
CA GLU A 24 -9.64 -14.71 -2.65
C GLU A 24 -9.20 -16.07 -2.06
N GLY A 25 -9.86 -16.53 -0.98
CA GLY A 25 -9.59 -17.84 -0.37
C GLY A 25 -8.45 -17.87 0.65
N MET A 26 -7.88 -16.72 1.01
CA MET A 26 -6.81 -16.63 2.01
C MET A 26 -7.40 -16.31 3.39
N ASN A 27 -7.41 -17.30 4.29
CA ASN A 27 -7.91 -17.11 5.64
C ASN A 27 -6.83 -16.50 6.56
N VAL A 28 -6.91 -15.20 6.81
CA VAL A 28 -5.96 -14.44 7.63
C VAL A 28 -6.66 -13.62 8.73
N THR A 29 -5.95 -13.35 9.82
CA THR A 29 -6.38 -12.39 10.85
C THR A 29 -6.24 -10.94 10.37
N VAL A 30 -6.72 -9.97 11.15
CA VAL A 30 -6.57 -8.54 10.79
C VAL A 30 -5.09 -8.14 10.91
N GLU A 31 -4.38 -8.64 11.93
CA GLU A 31 -2.95 -8.40 12.15
C GLU A 31 -2.12 -8.94 10.99
N GLN A 32 -2.41 -10.17 10.52
CA GLN A 32 -1.74 -10.74 9.36
C GLN A 32 -2.03 -9.93 8.08
N ALA A 33 -3.27 -9.45 7.91
CA ALA A 33 -3.61 -8.59 6.78
C ALA A 33 -2.90 -7.23 6.85
N GLU A 34 -2.66 -6.69 8.04
CA GLU A 34 -1.86 -5.49 8.26
C GLU A 34 -0.41 -5.69 7.84
N GLU A 35 0.21 -6.80 8.26
CA GLU A 35 1.59 -7.15 7.88
C GLU A 35 1.74 -7.31 6.37
N ILE A 36 0.81 -8.03 5.73
CA ILE A 36 0.78 -8.19 4.26
C ILE A 36 0.65 -6.82 3.58
N LEU A 37 -0.28 -6.00 4.04
CA LEU A 37 -0.51 -4.67 3.49
C LEU A 37 0.71 -3.76 3.66
N TYR A 38 1.40 -3.85 4.79
CA TYR A 38 2.64 -3.12 5.06
C TYR A 38 3.75 -3.56 4.09
N PHE A 39 3.93 -4.87 3.91
CA PHE A 39 4.90 -5.42 2.97
C PHE A 39 4.65 -4.93 1.53
N LEU A 40 3.40 -4.94 1.08
CA LEU A 40 3.03 -4.44 -0.25
C LEU A 40 3.32 -2.94 -0.41
N ARG A 41 3.12 -2.12 0.64
CA ARG A 41 3.49 -0.69 0.63
C ARG A 41 4.99 -0.50 0.50
N LEU A 42 5.80 -1.32 1.16
CA LEU A 42 7.27 -1.26 1.04
C LEU A 42 7.70 -1.53 -0.40
N ILE A 43 7.16 -2.57 -1.04
CA ILE A 43 7.47 -2.89 -2.45
C ILE A 43 7.06 -1.73 -3.37
N ALA A 44 5.84 -1.20 -3.19
CA ALA A 44 5.35 -0.09 -4.01
C ALA A 44 6.25 1.16 -3.88
N ASN A 45 6.65 1.50 -2.66
CA ASN A 45 7.55 2.64 -2.40
C ASN A 45 8.92 2.45 -3.05
N ILE A 46 9.50 1.24 -2.96
CA ILE A 46 10.78 0.93 -3.62
C ILE A 46 10.65 1.10 -5.14
N HIS A 47 9.55 0.62 -5.73
CA HIS A 47 9.30 0.79 -7.17
C HIS A 47 9.16 2.25 -7.56
N ILE A 48 8.43 3.06 -6.79
CA ILE A 48 8.25 4.49 -7.04
C ILE A 48 9.57 5.23 -6.95
N VAL A 49 10.38 4.97 -5.91
CA VAL A 49 11.70 5.59 -5.75
C VAL A 49 12.59 5.27 -6.95
N LYS A 50 12.71 4.00 -7.34
CA LYS A 50 13.49 3.58 -8.51
C LYS A 50 13.00 4.23 -9.81
N PHE A 51 11.68 4.34 -9.98
CA PHE A 51 11.09 5.00 -11.15
C PHE A 51 11.45 6.48 -11.19
N ILE A 52 11.33 7.19 -10.06
CA ILE A 52 11.68 8.61 -9.94
C ILE A 52 13.18 8.82 -10.22
N GLU A 53 14.05 7.99 -9.64
CA GLU A 53 15.51 8.07 -9.85
C GLU A 53 15.91 7.87 -11.32
N LYS A 54 15.28 6.89 -11.98
CA LYS A 54 15.48 6.63 -13.42
C LYS A 54 15.07 7.81 -14.29
N ASN A 55 13.96 8.47 -13.97
CA ASN A 55 13.46 9.58 -14.77
C ASN A 55 14.18 10.91 -14.48
N LYS A 56 14.70 11.11 -13.26
CA LYS A 56 15.56 12.26 -12.93
C LYS A 56 16.90 12.24 -13.66
N THR A 57 17.40 11.06 -14.03
CA THR A 57 18.65 10.94 -14.81
C THR A 57 18.44 11.19 -16.31
N THR A 58 17.19 11.21 -16.80
CA THR A 58 16.88 11.45 -18.23
C THR A 58 16.74 12.92 -18.59
N GLU A 59 16.50 13.82 -17.62
CA GLU A 59 16.38 15.27 -17.82
C GLU A 59 17.72 16.04 -17.75
N LYS A 60 18.83 15.37 -17.46
CA LYS A 60 20.16 16.00 -17.30
C LYS A 60 21.09 15.92 -18.53
N ASN A 61 20.59 15.44 -19.68
CA ASN A 61 21.37 15.32 -20.91
C ASN A 61 20.80 16.18 -22.04
#